data_AF-A0A6A7VYL0-F1
#
_entry.id   AF-A0A6A7VYL0-F1
#
_cell.length_a   1.000
_cell.length_b   1.000
_cell.length_c   1.000
_cell.angle_alpha   90.00
_cell.angle_beta   90.00
_cell.angle_gamma   90.00
#
_symmetry.space_group_name_H-M   'P 1'
#
loop_
_entity.id
_entity.type
_entity.pdbx_description
1 polymer ?
#
loop_
_entity_poly.entity_id
_entity_poly.type
_entity_poly.pdbx_seq_one_letter_code
_entity_poly.pdbx_strand_id
1 'polypeptide(L)'
;MNIYTVNDYLINKVKFEMPMKALLGIMHDRELENGIDLEACDKDKVRLAYADMLKWFVLGPSKVNNTSDSDNGWTHSGGGYDMSDNDRSEMKAEANAIYAELEPDSMLKKKSTFRVTSHGVKRANYSPWGEPLPHIIK
;
A
#
# COMPACT_ATOMS: atom_id res chain seq x y z
N MET A 1 -25.49 -11.92 -23.39
CA MET A 1 -25.42 -11.00 -22.23
C MET A 1 -24.11 -11.37 -21.55
N ASN A 2 -23.04 -10.60 -21.74
CA ASN A 2 -21.76 -10.89 -21.07
C ASN A 2 -21.94 -10.53 -19.60
N ILE A 3 -21.96 -11.55 -18.75
CA ILE A 3 -21.97 -11.38 -17.30
C ILE A 3 -20.65 -10.70 -16.95
N TYR A 4 -20.71 -9.52 -16.33
CA TYR A 4 -19.52 -8.78 -15.93
C TYR A 4 -19.12 -9.26 -14.54
N THR A 5 -18.07 -10.08 -14.49
CA THR A 5 -17.70 -10.76 -13.24
C THR A 5 -16.91 -9.84 -12.32
N VAL A 6 -16.85 -10.18 -11.04
CA VAL A 6 -15.99 -9.49 -10.07
C VAL A 6 -14.52 -9.51 -10.50
N ASN A 7 -14.05 -10.59 -11.14
CA ASN A 7 -12.69 -10.66 -11.67
C ASN A 7 -12.44 -9.59 -12.74
N ASP A 8 -13.38 -9.47 -13.69
CA ASP A 8 -13.27 -8.50 -14.77
C ASP A 8 -13.28 -7.08 -14.21
N TYR A 9 -14.11 -6.81 -13.20
CA TYR A 9 -14.12 -5.52 -12.52
C TYR A 9 -12.79 -5.21 -11.84
N LEU A 10 -12.27 -6.15 -11.04
CA LEU A 10 -11.06 -5.95 -10.26
C LEU A 10 -9.81 -5.81 -11.15
N ILE A 11 -9.67 -6.65 -12.17
CA ILE A 11 -8.54 -6.61 -13.12
C ILE A 11 -8.51 -5.29 -13.89
N ASN A 12 -9.67 -4.84 -14.37
CA ASN A 12 -9.75 -3.59 -15.17
C ASN A 12 -9.63 -2.33 -14.31
N LYS A 13 -9.76 -2.44 -12.98
CA LYS A 13 -9.66 -1.30 -12.07
C LYS A 13 -8.21 -0.96 -11.72
N VAL A 14 -7.29 -1.91 -11.79
CA VAL A 14 -5.88 -1.68 -11.47
C VAL A 14 -5.06 -1.33 -12.71
N LYS A 15 -4.00 -0.54 -12.50
CA LYS A 15 -3.11 -0.06 -13.57
C LYS A 15 -2.12 -1.12 -14.07
N PHE A 16 -1.85 -2.15 -13.28
CA PHE A 16 -0.82 -3.15 -13.56
C PHE A 16 -1.43 -4.55 -13.58
N GLU A 17 -0.90 -5.39 -14.46
CA GLU A 17 -1.32 -6.79 -14.53
C GLU A 17 -0.96 -7.52 -13.23
N MET A 18 -1.97 -8.17 -12.65
CA MET A 18 -1.81 -9.05 -11.49
C MET A 18 -1.87 -10.52 -11.95
N PRO A 19 -1.00 -11.40 -11.44
CA PRO A 19 -1.13 -12.83 -11.69
C PRO A 19 -2.49 -13.34 -11.21
N MET A 20 -3.22 -14.06 -12.06
CA MET A 20 -4.57 -14.56 -11.76
C MET A 20 -4.61 -15.39 -10.46
N LYS A 21 -3.55 -16.16 -10.17
CA LYS A 21 -3.43 -16.94 -8.92
C LYS A 21 -3.44 -16.06 -7.66
N ALA A 22 -2.82 -14.87 -7.73
CA ALA A 22 -2.81 -13.93 -6.61
C ALA A 22 -4.20 -13.30 -6.41
N LEU A 23 -4.87 -12.92 -7.51
CA LEU A 23 -6.25 -12.42 -7.46
C LEU A 23 -7.21 -13.44 -6.84
N LEU A 24 -7.14 -14.70 -7.28
CA LEU A 24 -7.98 -15.78 -6.74
C LEU A 24 -7.74 -16.01 -5.24
N GLY A 25 -6.48 -15.87 -4.77
CA GLY A 25 -6.17 -15.94 -3.34
C GLY A 25 -6.83 -14.81 -2.55
N ILE A 26 -6.73 -13.58 -3.04
CA ILE A 26 -7.35 -12.39 -2.40
C ILE A 26 -8.88 -12.52 -2.36
N MET A 27 -9.48 -13.01 -3.44
CA MET A 27 -10.93 -13.22 -3.50
C MET A 27 -11.38 -14.31 -2.52
N HIS A 28 -10.62 -15.39 -2.42
CA HIS A 28 -10.90 -16.47 -1.48
C HIS A 28 -10.87 -15.97 -0.02
N ASP A 29 -9.90 -15.14 0.36
CA ASP A 29 -9.80 -14.55 1.71
C ASP A 29 -11.02 -13.67 2.07
N ARG A 30 -11.73 -13.16 1.06
CA ARG A 30 -12.94 -12.34 1.20
C ARG A 30 -14.24 -13.10 0.94
N GLU A 31 -14.16 -14.42 0.82
CA GLU A 31 -15.29 -15.31 0.53
C GLU A 31 -16.01 -14.95 -0.79
N LEU A 32 -15.23 -14.48 -1.78
CA LEU A 32 -15.72 -14.17 -3.12
C LEU A 32 -15.44 -15.34 -4.06
N GLU A 33 -16.49 -15.94 -4.60
CA GLU A 33 -16.36 -17.03 -5.57
C GLU A 33 -15.87 -16.52 -6.92
N ASN A 34 -15.07 -17.36 -7.59
CA ASN A 34 -14.58 -17.07 -8.93
C ASN A 34 -15.75 -17.06 -9.93
N GLY A 35 -15.88 -15.97 -10.70
CA GLY A 35 -16.92 -15.85 -11.73
C GLY A 35 -18.29 -15.40 -11.20
N ILE A 36 -18.37 -14.97 -9.93
CA ILE A 36 -19.60 -14.35 -9.40
C ILE A 36 -19.91 -13.05 -10.15
N ASP A 37 -21.21 -12.83 -10.38
CA ASP A 37 -21.71 -11.61 -11.02
C ASP A 37 -21.51 -10.41 -10.09
N LEU A 38 -21.04 -9.29 -10.65
CA LEU A 38 -20.76 -8.07 -9.89
C LEU A 38 -22.02 -7.52 -9.21
N GLU A 39 -23.18 -7.63 -9.85
CA GLU A 39 -24.44 -7.11 -9.30
C GLU A 39 -25.02 -7.98 -8.17
N ALA A 40 -24.71 -9.28 -8.17
CA ALA A 40 -25.18 -10.22 -7.16
C ALA A 40 -24.31 -10.23 -5.89
N CYS A 41 -23.15 -9.56 -5.93
CA CYS A 41 -22.17 -9.57 -4.86
C CYS A 41 -22.33 -8.38 -3.90
N ASP A 42 -21.89 -8.59 -2.65
CA ASP A 42 -21.74 -7.50 -1.68
C ASP A 42 -20.64 -6.52 -2.15
N LYS A 43 -21.02 -5.26 -2.34
CA LYS A 43 -20.14 -4.19 -2.83
C LYS A 43 -19.03 -3.89 -1.82
N ASP A 44 -19.27 -4.07 -0.54
CA ASP A 44 -18.27 -3.79 0.50
C ASP A 44 -17.15 -4.84 0.45
N LYS A 45 -17.49 -6.12 0.25
CA LYS A 45 -16.51 -7.19 0.02
C LYS A 45 -15.67 -6.94 -1.24
N VAL A 46 -16.29 -6.47 -2.33
CA VAL A 46 -15.55 -6.13 -3.56
C VAL A 46 -14.62 -4.93 -3.35
N ARG A 47 -15.05 -3.90 -2.58
CA ARG A 47 -14.18 -2.77 -2.22
C ARG A 47 -13.00 -3.22 -1.36
N LEU A 48 -13.22 -4.12 -0.39
CA LEU A 48 -12.15 -4.71 0.42
C LEU A 48 -11.18 -5.54 -0.42
N ALA A 49 -11.67 -6.38 -1.34
CA ALA A 49 -10.81 -7.13 -2.25
C ALA A 49 -9.94 -6.21 -3.12
N TYR A 50 -10.49 -5.10 -3.59
CA TYR A 50 -9.70 -4.07 -4.28
C TYR A 50 -8.62 -3.46 -3.38
N ALA A 51 -8.94 -3.18 -2.11
CA ALA A 51 -7.94 -2.68 -1.15
C ALA A 51 -6.84 -3.72 -0.86
N ASP A 52 -7.16 -5.01 -0.85
CA ASP A 52 -6.18 -6.10 -0.70
C ASP A 52 -5.28 -6.23 -1.94
N MET A 53 -5.82 -6.00 -3.14
CA MET A 53 -5.01 -5.92 -4.36
C MET A 53 -4.01 -4.77 -4.29
N LEU A 54 -4.45 -3.56 -3.91
CA LEU A 54 -3.55 -2.42 -3.71
C LEU A 54 -2.48 -2.72 -2.66
N LYS A 55 -2.86 -3.35 -1.55
CA LYS A 55 -1.94 -3.81 -0.51
C LYS A 55 -0.91 -4.80 -1.05
N TRP A 56 -1.30 -5.73 -1.90
CA TRP A 56 -0.39 -6.67 -2.55
C TRP A 56 0.66 -5.95 -3.40
N PHE A 57 0.27 -4.93 -4.19
CA PHE A 57 1.22 -4.10 -4.95
C PHE A 57 2.16 -3.29 -4.05
N VAL A 58 1.65 -2.71 -2.96
CA VAL A 58 2.45 -1.91 -2.02
C VAL A 58 3.50 -2.77 -1.31
N LEU A 59 3.17 -4.02 -0.96
CA LEU A 59 4.07 -4.96 -0.29
C LEU A 59 5.03 -5.67 -1.27
N GLY A 60 4.63 -5.79 -2.54
CA GLY A 60 5.42 -6.40 -3.60
C GLY A 60 6.65 -5.59 -4.02
N PRO A 61 7.46 -6.14 -4.95
CA PRO A 61 8.62 -5.43 -5.50
C PRO A 61 8.17 -4.12 -6.17
N SER A 62 8.94 -3.04 -5.98
CA SER A 62 8.64 -1.75 -6.63
C SER A 62 8.86 -1.79 -8.14
N LYS A 63 9.75 -2.68 -8.60
CA LYS A 63 10.14 -2.82 -9.98
C LYS A 63 10.10 -4.28 -10.39
N VAL A 64 9.41 -4.54 -11.50
CA VAL A 64 9.40 -5.82 -12.20
C VAL A 64 9.90 -5.55 -13.61
N ASN A 65 10.98 -6.22 -14.01
CA ASN A 65 11.54 -6.06 -15.35
C ASN A 65 10.67 -6.77 -16.40
N ASN A 66 10.70 -6.23 -17.62
CA ASN A 66 10.03 -6.83 -18.76
C ASN A 66 10.70 -8.17 -19.10
N THR A 67 9.90 -9.14 -19.52
CA THR A 67 10.42 -10.34 -20.16
C THR A 67 10.56 -10.04 -21.65
N SER A 68 11.78 -10.16 -22.17
CA SER A 68 12.06 -10.07 -23.60
C SER A 68 12.48 -11.42 -24.11
N ASP A 69 11.73 -11.97 -25.07
CA ASP A 69 12.15 -13.13 -25.83
C ASP A 69 12.54 -12.70 -27.24
N SER A 70 13.64 -13.25 -27.74
CA SER A 70 14.16 -12.94 -29.07
C SER A 70 14.40 -14.24 -29.81
N ASP A 71 13.59 -14.48 -30.83
CA ASP A 71 13.75 -15.62 -31.73
C ASP A 71 13.86 -15.12 -33.17
N ASN A 72 14.94 -15.54 -33.85
CA ASN A 72 15.20 -15.35 -35.28
C ASN A 72 14.85 -13.95 -35.83
N GLY A 73 15.25 -12.88 -35.12
CA GLY A 73 15.04 -11.49 -35.54
C GLY A 73 13.69 -10.86 -35.13
N TRP A 74 12.83 -11.62 -34.46
CA TRP A 74 11.59 -11.12 -33.85
C TRP A 74 11.82 -10.93 -32.35
N THR A 75 11.45 -9.76 -31.85
CA THR A 75 11.55 -9.44 -30.42
C THR A 75 10.15 -9.18 -29.90
N HIS A 76 9.74 -9.95 -28.90
CA HIS A 76 8.57 -9.66 -28.09
C HIS A 76 9.06 -9.18 -26.74
N SER A 77 8.69 -7.96 -26.37
CA SER A 77 8.86 -7.44 -25.02
C SER A 77 7.48 -7.20 -24.44
N GLY A 78 7.21 -7.82 -23.29
CA GLY A 78 5.92 -7.77 -22.64
C GLY A 78 6.07 -7.55 -21.14
N GLY A 79 5.13 -6.80 -20.57
CA GLY A 79 5.00 -6.59 -19.14
C GLY A 79 6.02 -5.62 -18.52
N GLY A 80 6.13 -5.71 -17.20
CA GLY A 80 7.00 -4.90 -16.36
C GLY A 80 6.37 -3.58 -15.90
N TYR A 81 6.75 -3.15 -14.70
CA TYR A 81 6.33 -1.88 -14.12
C TYR A 81 7.43 -1.34 -13.20
N ASP A 82 7.48 -0.02 -13.06
CA ASP A 82 8.34 0.67 -12.11
C ASP A 82 7.46 1.63 -11.31
N MET A 83 7.37 1.43 -9.99
CA MET A 83 6.57 2.25 -9.08
C MET A 83 7.47 3.19 -8.30
N SER A 84 7.17 4.49 -8.36
CA SER A 84 7.83 5.47 -7.51
C SER A 84 7.36 5.38 -6.05
N ASP A 85 8.14 5.94 -5.13
CA ASP A 85 7.73 6.05 -3.73
C ASP A 85 6.43 6.85 -3.55
N ASN A 86 6.19 7.84 -4.42
CA ASN A 86 4.96 8.63 -4.41
C ASN A 86 3.75 7.79 -4.81
N ASP A 87 3.85 7.04 -5.91
CA ASP A 87 2.77 6.14 -6.39
C ASP A 87 2.40 5.12 -5.32
N ARG A 88 3.40 4.53 -4.67
CA ARG A 88 3.20 3.58 -3.58
C ARG A 88 2.53 4.25 -2.37
N SER A 89 2.83 5.52 -2.10
CA SER A 89 2.20 6.27 -1.02
C SER A 89 0.74 6.58 -1.32
N GLU A 90 0.40 6.88 -2.57
CA GLU A 90 -0.96 7.13 -3.05
C GLU A 90 -1.81 5.85 -2.99
N MET A 91 -1.30 4.72 -3.51
CA MET A 91 -1.98 3.42 -3.42
C MET A 91 -2.21 3.00 -1.96
N LYS A 92 -1.23 3.25 -1.09
CA LYS A 92 -1.37 2.99 0.35
C LYS A 92 -2.44 3.88 0.99
N ALA A 93 -2.51 5.15 0.60
CA ALA A 93 -3.53 6.08 1.10
C ALA A 93 -4.93 5.65 0.64
N GLU A 94 -5.07 5.27 -0.63
CA GLU A 94 -6.33 4.77 -1.20
C GLU A 94 -6.78 3.47 -0.51
N ALA A 95 -5.89 2.49 -0.36
CA ALA A 95 -6.19 1.25 0.36
C ALA A 95 -6.62 1.53 1.82
N ASN A 96 -5.87 2.40 2.51
CA ASN A 96 -6.19 2.76 3.89
C ASN A 96 -7.51 3.54 4.03
N ALA A 97 -7.92 4.32 3.02
CA ALA A 97 -9.21 5.00 3.04
C ALA A 97 -10.36 3.98 3.04
N ILE A 98 -10.24 2.93 2.22
CA ILE A 98 -11.22 1.84 2.18
C ILE A 98 -11.21 1.04 3.49
N TYR A 99 -10.03 0.67 4.00
CA TYR A 99 -9.93 -0.03 5.28
C TYR A 99 -10.48 0.81 6.44
N ALA A 100 -10.26 2.12 6.46
CA ALA A 100 -10.79 2.97 7.52
C ALA A 100 -12.34 2.99 7.55
N GLU A 101 -12.99 2.87 6.38
CA GLU A 101 -14.45 2.80 6.27
C GLU A 101 -15.01 1.44 6.72
N LEU A 102 -14.37 0.34 6.31
CA LEU A 102 -14.96 -1.00 6.39
C LEU A 102 -14.27 -1.91 7.41
N GLU A 103 -12.96 -1.82 7.56
CA GLU A 103 -12.17 -2.74 8.41
C GLU A 103 -10.85 -2.08 8.91
N PRO A 104 -10.91 -1.27 9.99
CA PRO A 104 -9.78 -0.44 10.42
C PRO A 104 -8.59 -1.25 10.94
N ASP A 105 -8.80 -2.50 11.37
CA ASP A 105 -7.74 -3.37 11.86
C ASP A 105 -6.76 -3.81 10.75
N SER A 106 -7.25 -3.87 9.50
CA SER A 106 -6.47 -4.27 8.33
C SER A 106 -5.64 -3.15 7.71
N MET A 107 -5.69 -1.93 8.28
CA MET A 107 -4.94 -0.77 7.80
C MET A 107 -3.42 -0.99 7.80
N LEU A 108 -2.77 -0.52 6.74
CA LEU A 108 -1.31 -0.52 6.63
C LEU A 108 -0.71 0.56 7.54
N LYS A 109 -0.39 0.18 8.78
CA LYS A 109 0.23 1.05 9.77
C LYS A 109 1.60 1.55 9.27
N LYS A 110 1.95 2.78 9.62
CA LYS A 110 3.31 3.31 9.41
C LYS A 110 4.20 2.77 10.53
N LYS A 111 5.45 2.42 10.21
CA LYS A 111 6.45 2.16 11.25
C LYS A 111 6.65 3.46 12.02
N SER A 112 6.47 3.42 13.34
CA SER A 112 6.82 4.53 14.21
C SER A 112 8.33 4.60 14.32
N THR A 113 8.90 5.78 14.08
CA THR A 113 10.31 6.07 14.33
C THR A 113 10.38 7.01 15.52
N PHE A 114 11.01 6.56 16.61
CA PHE A 114 11.37 7.46 17.70
C PHE A 114 12.82 7.89 17.49
N ARG A 115 13.07 9.20 17.50
CA ARG A 115 14.42 9.77 17.40
C ARG A 115 14.77 10.36 18.75
N VAL A 116 15.72 9.74 19.46
CA VAL A 116 16.27 10.30 20.70
C VAL A 116 17.31 11.36 20.32
N THR A 117 17.06 12.61 20.69
CA THR A 117 18.02 13.71 20.50
C THR A 117 18.65 14.10 21.85
N SER A 118 19.93 13.76 22.03
CA SER A 118 20.70 14.22 23.18
C SER A 118 21.07 15.69 22.98
N HIS A 119 20.59 16.57 23.84
CA HIS A 119 20.95 17.99 23.81
C HIS A 119 22.28 18.29 24.54
N GLY A 120 23.09 17.25 24.80
CA GLY A 120 24.27 17.34 25.64
C GLY A 120 23.94 17.77 27.08
N VAL A 121 24.95 18.31 27.77
CA VAL A 121 24.77 18.94 29.08
C VAL A 121 24.21 20.34 28.87
N LYS A 122 22.90 20.52 29.09
CA LYS A 122 22.31 21.86 29.16
C LYS A 122 22.78 22.52 30.45
N ARG A 123 23.31 23.74 30.35
CA ARG A 123 23.60 24.56 31.54
C ARG A 123 22.30 24.70 32.35
N ALA A 124 22.38 24.46 33.65
CA ALA A 124 21.29 24.83 34.54
C ALA A 124 21.18 26.36 34.52
N ASN A 125 19.97 26.89 34.37
CA ASN A 125 19.71 28.32 34.57
C ASN A 125 19.26 28.59 36.02
N TYR A 126 19.13 27.54 36.84
CA TYR A 126 18.66 27.59 38.20
C TYR A 126 19.55 26.74 39.11
N SER A 127 19.69 27.15 40.36
CA SER A 127 20.37 26.41 41.41
C SER A 127 19.53 25.20 41.86
N PRO A 128 20.11 24.24 42.61
CA PRO A 128 19.36 23.15 43.22
C PRO A 128 18.21 23.59 44.14
N TRP A 129 18.24 24.84 44.59
CA TRP A 129 17.23 25.46 45.47
C TRP A 129 16.20 26.30 44.70
N GLY A 130 16.24 26.28 43.36
CA GLY A 130 15.26 26.96 42.49
C GLY A 130 15.55 28.44 42.21
N GLU A 131 16.73 28.94 42.58
CA GLU A 131 17.11 30.34 42.35
C GLU A 131 17.76 30.51 40.98
N PRO A 132 17.45 31.57 40.21
CA PRO A 132 18.07 31.78 38.90
C PRO A 132 19.59 32.04 39.05
N LEU A 133 20.41 31.31 38.29
CA LEU A 133 21.85 31.52 38.27
C LEU A 133 22.19 32.84 37.58
N PRO A 134 23.13 33.64 38.12
CA PRO A 134 23.46 34.95 37.56
C PRO A 134 24.00 34.81 36.13
N HIS A 135 23.35 35.49 35.19
CA HIS A 135 23.86 35.63 33.82
C HIS A 135 24.82 36.83 33.77
N ILE A 136 26.08 36.57 33.41
CA ILE A 136 27.03 37.65 33.08
C ILE A 136 26.72 38.10 31.65
N ILE A 137 26.16 39.29 31.50
CA ILE A 137 26.00 39.96 30.20
C ILE A 137 27.34 40.67 29.92
N LYS A 138 27.99 40.33 28.81
CA LYS A 138 29.18 41.05 28.32
C LYS A 138 28.78 42.31 27.59
#